data_AF-X0RFC2-F1
#
_entry.id   AF-X0RFC2-F1
#
_cell.length_a   1.000
_cell.length_b   1.000
_cell.length_c   1.000
_cell.angle_alpha   90.00
_cell.angle_beta   90.00
_cell.angle_gamma   90.00
#
_symmetry.space_group_name_H-M   'P 1'
#
loop_
_entity.id
_entity.type
_entity.pdbx_description
1 polymer ?
#
loop_
_entity_poly.entity_id
_entity_poly.type
_entity_poly.pdbx_seq_one_letter_code
_entity_poly.pdbx_strand_id
1 'polypeptide(L)'
;GYLNGHFKYRDSVDNKYHGKVECRTHELLISPSGTIYKCHRDLYAEENGWSNISYPDFKPEYKFRECNKYGFCNPCDVKSKLNRFLKMGSCSVEIKGK
;
A
#
# COMPACT_ATOMS: atom_id res chain seq x y z
N GLY A 1 15.22 -15.44 3.70
CA GLY A 1 15.82 -14.09 3.82
C GLY A 1 15.46 -13.48 5.16
N TYR A 2 16.17 -12.44 5.59
CA TYR A 2 15.89 -11.72 6.86
C TYR A 2 15.23 -10.37 6.59
N LEU A 3 14.16 -10.06 7.33
CA LEU A 3 13.46 -8.78 7.24
C LEU A 3 14.20 -7.73 8.09
N ASN A 4 14.85 -6.77 7.41
CA ASN A 4 15.61 -5.70 8.04
C ASN A 4 14.88 -4.35 7.96
N GLY A 5 14.97 -3.55 9.02
CA GLY A 5 14.41 -2.19 9.11
C GLY A 5 13.19 -2.07 10.03
N HIS A 6 12.67 -0.85 10.14
CA HIS A 6 11.52 -0.53 10.98
C HIS A 6 10.22 -0.56 10.15
N PHE A 7 9.28 -1.41 10.55
CA PHE A 7 7.98 -1.57 9.89
C PHE A 7 6.86 -1.19 10.85
N LYS A 8 5.91 -0.37 10.39
CA LYS A 8 4.73 0.00 11.17
C LYS A 8 3.74 -1.16 11.33
N TYR A 9 3.81 -2.12 10.39
CA TYR A 9 2.95 -3.30 10.28
C TYR A 9 3.84 -4.51 9.93
N ARG A 10 4.52 -5.11 10.91
CA ARG A 10 5.60 -6.09 10.66
C ARG A 10 5.08 -7.45 10.15
N ASP A 11 3.96 -7.87 10.69
CA ASP A 11 3.16 -9.04 10.28
C ASP A 11 2.61 -8.90 8.86
N SER A 12 2.49 -7.68 8.32
CA SER A 12 1.96 -7.47 6.96
C SER A 12 2.88 -7.96 5.82
N VAL A 13 4.11 -8.38 6.13
CA VAL A 13 5.17 -8.76 5.16
C VAL A 13 5.80 -10.12 5.49
N ASP A 14 5.10 -10.99 6.22
CA ASP A 14 5.59 -12.30 6.62
C ASP A 14 5.16 -13.45 5.69
N ASN A 15 4.46 -13.13 4.60
CA ASN A 15 3.87 -14.07 3.63
C ASN A 15 2.86 -15.06 4.23
N LYS A 16 2.14 -14.65 5.28
CA LYS A 16 1.04 -15.44 5.87
C LYS A 16 -0.29 -14.72 5.71
N TYR A 17 -1.37 -15.49 5.66
CA TYR A 17 -2.70 -14.88 5.67
C TYR A 17 -3.10 -14.50 7.09
N HIS A 18 -3.45 -13.24 7.29
CA HIS A 18 -3.84 -12.68 8.59
C HIS A 18 -5.29 -12.17 8.64
N GLY A 19 -6.14 -12.59 7.69
CA GLY A 19 -7.53 -12.14 7.63
C GLY A 19 -7.78 -10.94 6.72
N LYS A 20 -8.93 -10.29 6.92
CA LYS A 20 -9.31 -9.05 6.22
C LYS A 20 -8.97 -7.85 7.11
N VAL A 21 -8.42 -6.82 6.48
CA VAL A 21 -8.13 -5.53 7.11
C VAL A 21 -8.74 -4.41 6.27
N GLU A 22 -8.75 -3.20 6.81
CA GLU A 22 -9.00 -2.00 6.01
C GLU A 22 -7.70 -1.24 5.82
N CYS A 23 -7.32 -0.96 4.57
CA CYS A 23 -6.13 -0.19 4.25
C CYS A 23 -6.45 1.09 3.47
N ARG A 24 -5.67 2.14 3.73
CA ARG A 24 -5.66 3.41 3.00
C ARG A 24 -4.22 3.75 2.61
N THR A 25 -3.99 4.06 1.34
CA THR A 25 -2.73 4.65 0.87
C THR A 25 -2.78 6.18 0.97
N HIS A 26 -1.64 6.81 1.14
CA HIS A 26 -1.43 8.27 0.98
C HIS A 26 -0.76 8.63 -0.35
N GLU A 27 -0.41 7.62 -1.15
CA GLU A 27 0.30 7.75 -2.42
C GLU A 27 -0.63 7.47 -3.60
N LEU A 28 -0.40 8.13 -4.73
CA LEU A 28 -1.02 7.80 -6.02
C LEU A 28 -0.07 6.89 -6.81
N LEU A 29 -0.41 5.60 -6.93
CA LEU A 29 0.40 4.65 -7.70
C LEU A 29 -0.15 4.49 -9.11
N ILE A 30 0.71 4.70 -10.11
CA ILE A 30 0.37 4.61 -11.54
C ILE A 30 1.41 3.70 -12.20
N SER A 31 0.94 2.68 -12.90
CA SER A 31 1.78 1.80 -13.72
C SER A 31 2.14 2.45 -15.06
N PRO A 32 3.14 1.93 -15.79
CA PRO A 32 3.52 2.46 -17.11
C PRO A 32 2.40 2.50 -18.15
N SER A 33 1.39 1.62 -18.06
CA SER A 33 0.20 1.62 -18.93
C SER A 33 -0.85 2.68 -18.53
N GLY A 34 -0.58 3.47 -17.49
CA GLY A 34 -1.49 4.44 -16.93
C GLY A 34 -2.49 3.86 -15.93
N THR A 35 -2.54 2.54 -15.74
CA THR A 35 -3.43 1.92 -14.74
C THR A 35 -3.04 2.35 -13.33
N ILE A 36 -4.02 2.77 -12.56
CA ILE A 36 -3.88 3.27 -11.20
C ILE A 36 -4.13 2.10 -10.23
N TYR A 37 -3.33 2.03 -9.17
CA TYR A 37 -3.40 0.98 -8.16
C TYR A 37 -3.47 1.56 -6.76
N LYS A 38 -3.99 0.76 -5.83
CA LYS A 38 -4.08 1.13 -4.41
C LYS A 38 -2.77 0.93 -3.65
N CYS A 39 -1.91 0.00 -4.08
CA CYS A 39 -0.63 -0.32 -3.42
C CYS A 39 0.32 -1.04 -4.37
N HIS A 40 1.59 -1.18 -3.99
CA HIS A 40 2.60 -1.82 -4.85
C HIS A 40 2.38 -3.32 -5.01
N ARG A 41 1.79 -4.00 -4.01
CA ARG A 41 1.45 -5.42 -4.12
C ARG A 41 0.57 -5.66 -5.34
N ASP A 42 -0.52 -4.90 -5.44
CA ASP A 42 -1.49 -4.99 -6.53
C ASP A 42 -0.88 -4.54 -7.85
N LEU A 43 -0.08 -3.47 -7.84
CA LEU A 43 0.64 -2.99 -9.02
C LEU A 43 1.60 -4.06 -9.59
N TYR A 44 2.42 -4.69 -8.74
CA TYR A 44 3.38 -5.70 -9.18
C TYR A 44 2.74 -7.05 -9.55
N ALA A 45 1.58 -7.36 -8.97
CA ALA A 45 0.80 -8.52 -9.37
C ALA A 45 -0.09 -8.25 -10.59
N GLU A 46 -0.17 -6.99 -11.05
CA GLU A 46 -1.14 -6.53 -12.05
C GLU A 46 -2.59 -6.91 -11.71
N GLU A 47 -2.92 -6.90 -10.42
CA GLU A 47 -4.23 -7.26 -9.89
C GLU A 47 -4.96 -6.02 -9.34
N ASN A 48 -6.30 -6.00 -9.42
CA ASN A 48 -7.14 -4.99 -8.77
C ASN A 48 -6.80 -3.53 -9.14
N GLY A 49 -6.32 -3.29 -10.37
CA GLY A 49 -6.25 -1.95 -10.94
C GLY A 49 -7.66 -1.36 -11.03
N TRP A 50 -7.84 -0.14 -10.52
CA TRP A 50 -9.18 0.42 -10.31
C TRP A 50 -9.56 1.59 -11.23
N SER A 51 -8.59 2.14 -11.97
CA SER A 51 -8.80 3.25 -12.90
C SER A 51 -7.57 3.44 -13.80
N ASN A 52 -7.61 4.44 -14.68
CA ASN A 52 -6.50 4.83 -15.55
C ASN A 52 -6.34 6.36 -15.58
N ILE A 53 -5.11 6.86 -15.63
CA ILE A 53 -4.80 8.30 -15.68
C ILE A 53 -5.38 9.02 -16.90
N SER A 54 -5.63 8.30 -18.00
CA SER A 54 -6.25 8.86 -19.20
C SER A 54 -7.74 9.16 -19.04
N TYR A 55 -8.39 8.72 -17.96
CA TYR A 55 -9.79 9.04 -17.69
C TYR A 55 -9.92 10.44 -17.08
N PRO A 56 -10.55 11.40 -17.79
CA PRO A 56 -10.54 12.82 -17.40
C PRO A 56 -11.27 13.10 -16.09
N ASP A 57 -12.23 12.26 -15.73
CA ASP A 57 -13.05 12.41 -14.52
C ASP A 57 -12.49 11.68 -13.30
N PHE A 58 -11.35 10.99 -13.43
CA PHE A 58 -10.78 10.26 -12.31
C PHE A 58 -10.31 11.22 -11.21
N LYS A 59 -10.82 11.01 -10.00
CA LYS A 59 -10.39 11.71 -8.79
C LYS A 59 -9.86 10.69 -7.78
N PRO A 60 -8.58 10.78 -7.37
CA PRO A 60 -8.04 9.84 -6.40
C PRO A 60 -8.72 10.01 -5.04
N GLU A 61 -9.34 8.93 -4.56
CA GLU A 61 -9.96 8.89 -3.24
C GLU A 61 -9.05 8.20 -2.23
N TYR A 62 -8.59 8.94 -1.22
CA TYR A 62 -7.78 8.41 -0.12
C TYR A 62 -8.68 7.98 1.06
N LYS A 63 -9.47 6.90 0.84
CA LYS A 63 -10.31 6.27 1.87
C LYS A 63 -9.80 4.87 2.23
N PHE A 64 -10.22 4.40 3.40
CA PHE A 64 -10.03 3.01 3.81
C PHE A 64 -10.86 2.09 2.92
N ARG A 65 -10.24 0.98 2.50
CA ARG A 65 -10.86 -0.06 1.66
C ARG A 65 -10.51 -1.42 2.22
N GLU A 66 -11.44 -2.36 2.08
CA GLU A 66 -11.19 -3.74 2.45
C GLU A 66 -10.01 -4.33 1.67
N CYS A 67 -9.19 -5.10 2.36
CA CYS A 67 -8.05 -5.80 1.80
C CYS A 67 -7.99 -7.21 2.40
N ASN A 68 -7.97 -8.21 1.53
CA ASN A 68 -7.81 -9.62 1.88
C ASN A 68 -6.38 -10.14 1.63
N LYS A 69 -5.42 -9.24 1.39
CA LYS A 69 -4.02 -9.56 1.09
C LYS A 69 -3.06 -9.16 2.24
N TYR A 70 -3.59 -8.95 3.44
CA TYR A 70 -2.76 -8.62 4.60
C TYR A 70 -1.81 -9.79 4.92
N GLY A 71 -0.53 -9.47 5.11
CA GLY A 71 0.58 -10.43 5.21
C GLY A 71 1.38 -10.64 3.93
N PHE A 72 0.86 -10.14 2.80
CA PHE A 72 1.54 -10.14 1.50
C PHE A 72 1.81 -8.72 1.00
N CYS A 73 1.84 -7.73 1.89
CA CYS A 73 2.08 -6.34 1.53
C CYS A 73 3.50 -6.16 0.95
N ASN A 74 3.67 -5.15 0.11
CA ASN A 74 5.01 -4.77 -0.33
C ASN A 74 5.75 -4.10 0.84
N PRO A 75 6.98 -4.53 1.20
CA PRO A 75 7.69 -3.99 2.36
C PRO A 75 7.90 -2.47 2.33
N CYS A 76 8.09 -1.90 1.14
CA CYS A 76 8.26 -0.45 0.99
C CYS A 76 7.00 0.35 1.36
N ASP A 77 5.81 -0.23 1.29
CA ASP A 77 4.56 0.46 1.64
C ASP A 77 4.38 0.62 3.15
N VAL A 78 4.80 -0.40 3.91
CA VAL A 78 4.60 -0.53 5.37
C VAL A 78 5.83 -0.20 6.21
N LYS A 79 6.95 0.11 5.55
CA LYS A 79 8.17 0.59 6.20
C LYS A 79 7.94 1.97 6.80
N SER A 80 8.40 2.15 8.05
CA SER A 80 8.49 3.47 8.67
C SER A 80 9.67 4.23 8.04
N LYS A 81 9.39 5.41 7.50
CA LYS A 81 10.32 6.27 6.78
C LYS A 81 10.42 7.63 7.46
N LEU A 82 11.48 8.36 7.13
CA LEU A 82 11.54 9.80 7.38
C LEU A 82 10.60 10.51 6.40
N ASN A 83 9.91 11.54 6.86
CA ASN A 83 9.19 12.45 5.98
C ASN A 83 10.13 13.51 5.38
N ARG A 84 9.60 14.41 4.53
CA ARG A 84 10.35 15.51 3.91
C ARG A 84 11.02 16.50 4.89
N PHE A 85 10.66 16.44 6.17
CA PHE A 85 11.23 17.26 7.25
C PHE A 85 12.19 16.46 8.14
N LEU A 86 12.63 15.28 7.68
CA LEU A 86 13.52 14.37 8.41
C LEU A 86 12.94 13.88 9.76
N LYS A 87 11.61 13.87 9.90
CA LYS A 87 10.93 13.29 11.07
C LYS A 87 10.52 11.85 10.79
N MET A 88 10.85 10.95 11.72
CA MET A 88 10.50 9.53 11.63
C MET A 88 9.01 9.29 11.87
N GLY A 89 8.49 8.16 11.37
CA GLY A 89 7.12 7.70 11.61
C GLY A 89 6.17 7.85 10.41
N SER A 90 6.67 8.34 9.28
CA SER A 90 5.89 8.35 8.03
C SER A 90 5.77 6.94 7.47
N CYS A 91 4.60 6.60 6.95
CA CYS A 91 4.31 5.33 6.31
C CYS A 91 3.36 5.61 5.16
N SER A 92 3.59 4.99 4.00
CA SER A 92 2.79 5.26 2.79
C SER A 92 1.37 4.73 2.92
N VAL A 93 1.15 3.78 3.84
CA VAL A 93 -0.17 3.23 4.14
C VAL A 93 -0.55 3.33 5.61
N GLU A 94 -1.85 3.37 5.84
CA GLU A 94 -2.49 3.12 7.14
C GLU A 94 -3.37 1.88 7.04
N ILE A 95 -3.31 1.03 8.06
CA ILE A 95 -4.06 -0.22 8.16
C ILE A 95 -4.80 -0.28 9.51
N LYS A 96 -6.08 -0.66 9.48
CA LYS A 96 -6.98 -0.87 10.62
C LYS A 96 -7.53 -2.30 10.62
N GLY A 97 -7.98 -2.78 11.79
CA GLY A 97 -8.52 -4.15 11.95
C GLY A 97 -7.46 -5.24 12.05
N LYS A 98 -6.27 -4.87 12.55
CA LYS A 98 -5.12 -5.74 12.80
C LYS A 98 -4.91 -5.91 14.30
#